data_AF-A0A0S7XGG7-F1
#
_entry.id   AF-A0A0S7XGG7-F1
#
_cell.length_a   1.000
_cell.length_b   1.000
_cell.length_c   1.000
_cell.angle_alpha   90.00
_cell.angle_beta   90.00
_cell.angle_gamma   90.00
#
_symmetry.space_group_name_H-M   'P 1'
#
loop_
_entity.id
_entity.type
_entity.pdbx_description
1 polymer ?
#
loop_
_entity_poly.entity_id
_entity_poly.type
_entity_poly.pdbx_seq_one_letter_code
_entity_poly.pdbx_strand_id
1 'polypeptide(L)'
;MPFVPVTPPPPPSPRAQELGRRLREVIDNFRREHPDMTGTEISQAMGLAMRGAGSRRQALLIGVVLALLALGFLAFFLFRRQSGEEGQTVILPIIVVLAMVFAGAAAFLKNR
;
A
#
# COMPACT_ATOMS: atom_id res chain seq x y z
N MET A 1 28.94 27.39 -6.84
CA MET A 1 27.66 26.73 -7.14
C MET A 1 27.97 25.26 -7.39
N PRO A 2 27.47 24.32 -6.57
CA PRO A 2 27.74 22.90 -6.79
C PRO A 2 27.11 22.44 -8.12
N PHE A 3 27.92 21.81 -8.97
CA PHE A 3 27.45 21.18 -10.20
C PHE A 3 26.75 19.87 -9.84
N VAL A 4 25.45 19.77 -10.11
CA VAL A 4 24.69 18.53 -9.98
C VAL A 4 24.65 17.88 -11.36
N PRO A 5 25.32 16.74 -11.58
CA PRO A 5 25.24 16.03 -12.85
C PRO A 5 23.79 15.59 -13.08
N VAL A 6 23.15 16.15 -14.11
CA VAL A 6 21.82 15.70 -14.54
C VAL A 6 22.03 14.45 -15.38
N THR A 7 21.80 13.27 -14.81
CA THR A 7 21.78 12.04 -15.59
C THR A 7 20.49 12.02 -16.41
N PRO A 8 20.57 11.83 -17.74
CA PRO A 8 19.37 11.71 -18.55
C PRO A 8 18.57 10.48 -18.09
N PRO A 9 17.22 10.57 -18.08
CA PRO A 9 16.40 9.44 -17.72
C PRO A 9 16.63 8.28 -18.70
N PRO A 10 16.63 7.04 -18.22
CA PRO A 10 16.77 5.88 -19.09
C PRO A 10 15.60 5.84 -20.09
N PRO A 11 15.84 5.36 -21.32
CA PRO A 11 14.77 5.24 -22.30
C PRO A 11 13.68 4.27 -21.81
N PRO A 12 12.41 4.50 -22.16
CA PRO A 12 11.32 3.63 -21.76
C PRO A 12 11.48 2.23 -22.37
N SER A 13 11.14 1.21 -21.59
CA SER A 13 11.20 -0.19 -22.05
C SER A 13 10.28 -0.44 -23.25
N PRO A 14 10.56 -1.43 -24.11
CA PRO A 14 9.70 -1.75 -25.26
C PRO A 14 8.24 -2.01 -24.86
N ARG A 15 8.01 -2.67 -23.71
CA ARG A 15 6.66 -2.90 -23.17
C ARG A 15 5.97 -1.60 -22.75
N ALA A 16 6.70 -0.66 -22.17
CA ALA A 16 6.15 0.66 -21.81
C ALA A 16 5.78 1.47 -23.05
N GLN A 17 6.57 1.38 -24.12
CA GLN A 17 6.26 2.03 -25.40
C GLN A 17 5.00 1.44 -26.04
N GLU A 18 4.86 0.11 -26.06
CA GLU A 18 3.67 -0.58 -26.56
C GLU A 18 2.42 -0.21 -25.76
N LEU A 19 2.51 -0.18 -24.43
CA LEU A 19 1.43 0.31 -23.57
C LEU A 19 1.06 1.76 -23.90
N GLY A 20 2.05 2.62 -24.11
CA GLY A 20 1.84 4.02 -24.49
C GLY A 20 1.09 4.18 -25.82
N ARG A 21 1.39 3.33 -26.82
CA ARG A 21 0.66 3.29 -28.09
C ARG A 21 -0.80 2.91 -27.90
N ARG A 22 -1.06 1.80 -27.21
CA ARG A 22 -2.44 1.33 -26.94
C ARG A 22 -3.25 2.33 -26.14
N LEU A 23 -2.64 2.95 -25.13
CA LEU A 23 -3.31 3.97 -24.32
C LEU A 23 -3.70 5.18 -25.17
N ARG A 24 -2.82 5.62 -26.08
CA ARG A 24 -3.13 6.71 -27.02
C ARG A 24 -4.31 6.35 -27.92
N GLU A 25 -4.31 5.15 -28.49
CA GLU A 25 -5.43 4.69 -29.34
C GLU A 25 -6.77 4.71 -28.60
N VAL A 26 -6.80 4.25 -27.34
CA VAL A 26 -8.00 4.29 -26.50
C VAL A 26 -8.45 5.72 -26.23
N ILE A 27 -7.53 6.63 -25.89
CA ILE A 27 -7.85 8.04 -25.68
C ILE A 27 -8.39 8.68 -26.96
N ASP A 28 -7.78 8.41 -28.11
CA ASP A 28 -8.19 8.99 -29.40
C ASP A 28 -9.55 8.47 -29.84
N ASN A 29 -9.89 7.21 -29.54
CA ASN A 29 -11.23 6.67 -29.79
C ASN A 29 -12.25 7.32 -28.85
N PHE A 30 -11.94 7.43 -27.57
CA PHE A 30 -12.82 8.09 -26.59
C PHE A 30 -13.10 9.55 -26.94
N ARG A 31 -12.09 10.29 -27.42
CA ARG A 31 -12.26 11.68 -27.89
C ARG A 31 -13.14 11.80 -29.12
N ARG A 32 -13.17 10.78 -29.99
CA ARG A 32 -14.09 10.77 -31.14
C ARG A 32 -15.54 10.56 -30.72
N GLU A 33 -15.76 9.77 -29.68
CA GLU A 33 -17.08 9.55 -29.07
C GLU A 33 -17.54 10.74 -28.22
N HIS A 34 -16.59 11.48 -27.64
CA HIS A 34 -16.83 12.63 -26.79
C HIS A 34 -16.09 13.88 -27.30
N PRO A 35 -16.56 14.52 -28.39
CA PRO A 35 -15.88 15.64 -29.02
C PRO A 35 -15.78 16.88 -28.12
N ASP A 36 -16.68 17.00 -27.15
CA ASP A 36 -16.75 18.10 -26.18
C ASP A 36 -15.64 18.01 -25.12
N MET A 37 -14.96 16.87 -25.03
CA MET A 37 -13.97 16.60 -24.00
C MET A 37 -12.69 17.43 -24.21
N THR A 38 -12.29 18.10 -23.14
CA THR A 38 -11.11 18.96 -23.10
C THR A 38 -9.85 18.17 -22.74
N GLY A 39 -8.68 18.65 -23.20
CA GLY A 39 -7.39 18.03 -22.82
C GLY A 39 -7.15 18.02 -21.31
N THR A 40 -7.70 19.01 -20.59
CA THR A 40 -7.69 19.09 -19.13
C THR A 40 -8.43 17.92 -18.49
N GLU A 41 -9.62 17.55 -18.98
CA GLU A 41 -10.38 16.42 -18.43
C GLU A 41 -9.66 15.08 -18.64
N ILE A 42 -9.01 14.90 -19.79
CA ILE A 42 -8.20 13.71 -20.06
C ILE A 42 -7.05 13.61 -19.05
N SER A 43 -6.35 14.72 -18.79
CA SER A 43 -5.27 14.74 -17.80
C SER A 43 -5.76 14.46 -16.37
N GLN A 44 -6.94 14.98 -16.00
CA GLN A 44 -7.57 14.71 -14.71
C GLN A 44 -7.95 13.24 -14.56
N ALA A 45 -8.57 12.66 -15.59
CA ALA A 45 -8.93 11.24 -15.62
C ALA A 45 -7.69 10.33 -15.48
N MET A 46 -6.61 10.67 -16.18
CA MET A 46 -5.31 9.99 -16.05
C MET A 46 -4.76 10.08 -14.62
N GLY A 47 -4.86 11.25 -13.99
CA GLY A 47 -4.50 11.44 -12.58
C GLY A 47 -5.32 10.57 -11.62
N LEU A 48 -6.63 10.44 -11.86
CA LEU A 48 -7.50 9.56 -11.07
C LEU A 48 -7.13 8.09 -11.24
N ALA A 49 -6.86 7.64 -12.46
CA ALA A 49 -6.44 6.26 -12.76
C ALA A 49 -5.11 5.91 -12.07
N MET A 50 -4.14 6.83 -12.10
CA MET A 50 -2.84 6.64 -11.45
C MET A 50 -2.95 6.58 -9.91
N ARG A 51 -3.81 7.40 -9.30
CA ARG A 51 -4.04 7.36 -7.84
C ARG A 51 -4.72 6.06 -7.40
N GLY A 52 -5.60 5.51 -8.21
CA GLY A 52 -6.28 4.24 -7.93
C GLY A 52 -5.32 3.04 -7.86
N ALA A 53 -4.29 3.02 -8.71
CA ALA A 53 -3.37 1.88 -8.85
C ALA A 53 -2.51 1.59 -7.60
N GLY A 54 -2.22 2.59 -6.76
CA GLY A 54 -1.45 2.40 -5.51
C GLY A 54 -2.30 2.02 -4.29
N SER A 55 -3.58 2.39 -4.28
CA SER A 55 -4.43 2.35 -3.08
C SER A 55 -4.82 0.95 -2.61
N ARG A 56 -4.94 -0.02 -3.54
CA ARG A 56 -5.44 -1.36 -3.20
C ARG A 56 -4.48 -2.13 -2.30
N ARG A 57 -3.17 -2.01 -2.53
CA ARG A 57 -2.14 -2.67 -1.69
C ARG A 57 -2.09 -2.04 -0.29
N GLN A 58 -2.25 -0.72 -0.21
CA GLN A 58 -2.28 0.00 1.07
C GLN A 58 -3.55 -0.29 1.86
N ALA A 59 -4.72 -0.34 1.22
CA ALA A 59 -5.98 -0.74 1.84
C ALA A 59 -5.93 -2.19 2.35
N LEU A 60 -5.31 -3.10 1.58
CA LEU A 60 -5.15 -4.50 1.97
C LEU A 60 -4.18 -4.64 3.16
N LEU A 61 -3.07 -3.90 3.16
CA LEU A 61 -2.14 -3.85 4.31
C LEU A 61 -2.81 -3.29 5.56
N ILE A 62 -3.57 -2.19 5.45
CA ILE A 62 -4.33 -1.62 6.57
C ILE A 62 -5.36 -2.63 7.09
N GLY A 63 -6.07 -3.31 6.19
CA GLY A 63 -7.02 -4.36 6.57
C GLY A 63 -6.37 -5.51 7.34
N VAL A 64 -5.19 -5.97 6.90
CA VAL A 64 -4.43 -7.03 7.59
C VAL A 64 -3.99 -6.57 8.98
N VAL A 65 -3.48 -5.34 9.12
CA VAL A 65 -3.06 -4.79 10.42
C VAL A 65 -4.25 -4.70 11.39
N LEU A 66 -5.39 -4.21 10.92
CA LEU A 66 -6.61 -4.13 11.75
C LEU A 66 -7.12 -5.51 12.16
N ALA A 67 -7.10 -6.50 11.26
CA ALA A 67 -7.49 -7.87 11.59
C ALA A 67 -6.58 -8.50 12.65
N LEU A 68 -5.27 -8.29 12.55
CA LEU A 68 -4.30 -8.76 13.54
C LEU A 68 -4.51 -8.09 14.91
N LEU A 69 -4.76 -6.78 14.93
CA LEU A 69 -5.07 -6.06 16.17
C LEU A 69 -6.37 -6.56 16.81
N ALA A 70 -7.42 -6.81 16.02
CA ALA A 70 -8.68 -7.35 16.52
C ALA A 70 -8.51 -8.76 17.11
N LEU A 71 -7.75 -9.63 16.44
CA LEU A 71 -7.42 -10.97 16.94
C LEU A 71 -6.58 -10.91 18.23
N GLY A 72 -5.58 -10.02 18.28
CA GLY A 72 -4.77 -9.81 19.48
C GLY A 72 -5.61 -9.31 20.66
N PHE A 73 -6.52 -8.37 20.42
CA PHE A 73 -7.43 -7.86 21.44
C PHE A 73 -8.38 -8.94 21.95
N LEU A 74 -8.94 -9.75 21.04
CA LEU A 74 -9.82 -10.87 21.40
C LEU A 74 -9.07 -11.92 22.22
N ALA A 75 -7.86 -12.30 21.81
CA ALA A 75 -7.01 -13.24 22.54
C ALA A 75 -6.68 -12.72 23.95
N PHE A 76 -6.31 -11.45 24.08
CA PHE A 76 -6.06 -10.81 25.37
C PHE A 76 -7.29 -10.86 26.29
N PHE A 77 -8.47 -10.59 25.74
CA PHE A 77 -9.71 -10.60 26.51
C PHE A 77 -10.09 -12.01 27.01
N LEU A 78 -9.89 -13.02 26.16
CA LEU A 78 -10.11 -14.43 26.52
C LEU A 78 -9.11 -14.91 27.59
N PHE A 79 -7.83 -14.56 27.46
CA PHE A 79 -6.80 -14.89 28.44
C PHE A 79 -7.07 -14.22 29.80
N ARG A 80 -7.48 -12.95 29.82
CA ARG A 80 -7.82 -12.23 31.06
C ARG A 80 -9.00 -12.86 31.78
N ARG A 81 -9.96 -13.45 31.05
CA ARG A 81 -11.12 -14.12 31.64
C ARG A 81 -10.76 -15.46 32.29
N GLN A 82 -9.71 -16.13 31.82
CA GLN A 82 -9.23 -17.40 32.37
C GLN A 82 -8.24 -17.23 33.52
N SER A 83 -7.52 -16.11 33.60
CA SER A 83 -6.49 -15.85 34.62
C SER A 83 -7.04 -15.27 35.93
N GLY A 84 -8.31 -15.55 36.25
CA GLY A 84 -8.96 -15.15 37.49
C GLY A 84 -8.60 -16.00 38.72
N GLU A 85 -7.90 -17.13 38.53
CA GLU A 85 -7.41 -17.97 39.63
C GLU A 85 -5.90 -18.20 39.49
N GLU A 86 -5.17 -17.92 40.58
CA GLU A 86 -3.76 -18.24 40.84
C GLU A 86 -2.66 -17.40 40.14
N GLY A 87 -2.43 -16.20 40.69
CA GLY A 87 -1.19 -15.81 41.39
C GLY A 87 0.18 -15.81 40.70
N GLN A 88 0.40 -16.44 39.54
CA GLN A 88 1.75 -16.58 38.98
C GLN A 88 1.68 -16.77 37.45
N THR A 89 2.10 -15.75 36.68
CA THR A 89 2.59 -15.77 35.26
C THR A 89 2.15 -14.55 34.39
N VAL A 90 2.13 -13.33 34.93
CA VAL A 90 1.84 -12.12 34.11
C VAL A 90 2.98 -11.75 33.12
N ILE A 91 4.16 -12.35 33.27
CA ILE A 91 5.36 -12.00 32.48
C ILE A 91 5.29 -12.55 31.05
N LEU A 92 4.69 -13.74 30.85
CA LEU A 92 4.67 -14.42 29.56
C LEU A 92 3.86 -13.67 28.47
N PRO A 93 2.64 -13.15 28.71
CA PRO A 93 1.91 -12.41 27.68
C PRO A 93 2.59 -11.10 27.27
N ILE A 94 3.30 -10.43 28.20
CA ILE A 94 4.05 -9.20 27.90
C ILE A 94 5.21 -9.50 26.94
N ILE A 95 5.94 -10.60 27.17
CA ILE A 95 7.03 -11.04 26.29
C ILE A 95 6.51 -11.39 24.88
N VAL A 96 5.36 -12.06 24.80
CA VAL A 96 4.75 -12.43 23.50
C VAL A 96 4.33 -11.19 22.71
N VAL A 97 3.74 -10.19 23.36
CA VAL A 97 3.36 -8.92 22.71
C VAL A 97 4.60 -8.16 22.25
N LEU A 98 5.63 -8.05 23.09
CA LEU A 98 6.90 -7.40 22.73
C LEU A 98 7.58 -8.11 21.55
N ALA A 99 7.60 -9.45 21.54
CA ALA A 99 8.17 -10.23 20.45
C ALA A 99 7.41 -10.03 19.12
N MET A 100 6.08 -9.97 19.16
CA MET A 100 5.28 -9.67 17.96
C MET A 100 5.54 -8.26 17.41
N VAL A 101 5.62 -7.25 18.28
CA VAL A 101 5.94 -5.87 17.88
C VAL A 101 7.33 -5.80 17.26
N PHE A 102 8.32 -6.46 17.86
CA PHE A 102 9.69 -6.48 17.35
C PHE A 102 9.80 -7.20 16.00
N ALA A 103 9.14 -8.36 15.85
CA ALA A 103 9.12 -9.11 14.60
C ALA A 103 8.43 -8.32 13.47
N GLY A 104 7.32 -7.63 13.78
CA GLY A 104 6.63 -6.75 12.83
C GLY A 104 7.50 -5.58 12.37
N ALA A 105 8.20 -4.92 13.30
CA ALA A 105 9.11 -3.82 12.98
C ALA A 105 10.31 -4.29 12.13
N ALA A 106 10.90 -5.44 12.47
CA ALA A 106 12.02 -6.01 11.72
C ALA A 106 11.62 -6.43 10.29
N ALA A 107 10.43 -7.04 10.12
CA ALA A 107 9.90 -7.39 8.81
C ALA A 107 9.61 -6.14 7.96
N PHE A 108 9.15 -5.06 8.58
CA PHE A 108 8.89 -3.78 7.90
C PHE A 108 10.19 -3.10 7.43
N LEU A 109 11.25 -3.12 8.24
CA LEU A 109 12.55 -2.57 7.89
C LEU A 109 13.26 -3.34 6.76
N LYS A 110 13.12 -4.67 6.72
CA LYS A 110 13.73 -5.51 5.68
C LYS A 110 13.07 -5.36 4.29
N ASN A 111 11.84 -4.85 4.25
CA ASN A 111 11.05 -4.73 3.02
C ASN A 111 11.08 -3.32 2.40
N ARG A 112 11.92 -2.43 2.94
CA ARG A 112 12.31 -1.13 2.37
C ARG A 112 13.68 -1.25 1.73
#